data_AF-A0A969Z6J8-F1
#
_entry.id   AF-A0A969Z6J8-F1
#
_cell.length_a   1.000
_cell.length_b   1.000
_cell.length_c   1.000
_cell.angle_alpha   90.00
_cell.angle_beta   90.00
_cell.angle_gamma   90.00
#
_symmetry.space_group_name_H-M   'P 1'
#
loop_
_entity.id
_entity.type
_entity.pdbx_description
1 polymer ?
#
loop_
_entity_poly.entity_id
_entity_poly.type
_entity_poly.pdbx_seq_one_letter_code
_entity_poly.pdbx_strand_id
1 'polypeptide(L)'
;MNKKGFTLIELLAVIVILAIVALIATPLILNVIEESRKNAFKNSAYGLIEAVELDYAKDIMEDGIAGTREYEYSNYVQVNPEKQLEYKGSKPKVGNIKINEKGQIALAIYDGIYCAEKSFESSEVKLFKMEEEDCILIDLPDGGVCGDSFVDKRDNDVYKTVKIGSQCWFAENLRYVGEGEDSCLPDPNNPFNCEFSTWDSGPYNNCCIHKSDDESFDSGQFKDWIGIQVMYQFDIAKTICPSNWHLASDEEWKYLEGYVDSQYKLNHDIWNSTGERGSDAGKKLKSSVYWNGTNEYGFNALPVGYRDIPNVLSKIGKSTEWWTFLIDSGDNIVPYSRMIHSDIEPNKIWRYGPLTADPSYGFAVRCILNNE
;
A
#
# COMPACT_ATOMS: atom_id res chain seq x y z
N MET A 1 -48.30 -45.07 39.03
CA MET A 1 -47.19 -44.33 38.38
C MET A 1 -47.69 -42.94 38.00
N ASN A 2 -47.31 -41.90 38.76
CA ASN A 2 -47.66 -40.52 38.43
C ASN A 2 -46.84 -40.06 37.21
N LYS A 3 -47.45 -40.05 36.03
CA LYS A 3 -46.89 -39.37 34.86
C LYS A 3 -47.16 -37.87 35.02
N LYS A 4 -46.18 -37.12 35.50
CA LYS A 4 -46.21 -35.65 35.41
C LYS A 4 -46.16 -35.29 33.92
N GLY A 5 -47.25 -34.72 33.40
CA GLY A 5 -47.30 -34.22 32.03
C GLY A 5 -46.52 -32.93 31.91
N PHE A 6 -45.68 -32.82 30.88
CA PHE A 6 -45.00 -31.58 30.51
C PHE A 6 -46.04 -30.51 30.17
N THR A 7 -45.89 -29.31 30.72
CA THR A 7 -46.78 -28.19 30.41
C THR A 7 -46.29 -27.44 29.18
N LEU A 8 -47.22 -26.87 28.41
CA LEU A 8 -46.88 -26.06 27.22
C LEU A 8 -45.99 -24.86 27.55
N ILE A 9 -46.11 -24.30 28.76
CA ILE A 9 -45.30 -23.15 29.19
C ILE A 9 -43.83 -23.54 29.43
N GLU A 10 -43.57 -24.74 29.95
CA GLU A 10 -42.21 -25.27 30.10
C GLU A 10 -41.56 -25.48 28.73
N LEU A 11 -42.33 -26.00 27.76
CA LEU A 11 -41.84 -26.18 26.38
C LEU A 11 -41.50 -24.85 25.72
N LEU A 12 -42.37 -23.84 25.87
CA LEU A 12 -42.16 -22.51 25.30
C LEU A 12 -40.94 -21.82 25.91
N ALA A 13 -40.77 -21.89 27.23
CA ALA A 13 -39.60 -21.33 27.91
C ALA A 13 -38.29 -21.94 27.40
N VAL A 14 -38.26 -23.26 27.18
CA VAL A 14 -37.08 -23.94 26.64
C VAL A 14 -36.77 -23.51 25.21
N ILE A 15 -37.78 -23.41 24.33
CA ILE A 15 -37.57 -22.97 22.94
C ILE A 15 -37.02 -21.54 22.90
N VAL A 16 -37.56 -20.63 23.72
CA VAL A 16 -37.09 -19.25 23.80
C VAL A 16 -35.63 -19.19 24.28
N ILE A 17 -35.28 -19.96 25.32
CA ILE A 17 -33.90 -20.02 25.82
C ILE A 17 -32.96 -20.58 24.74
N LEU A 18 -33.33 -21.66 24.07
CA LEU A 18 -32.52 -22.25 23.00
C LEU A 18 -32.33 -21.29 21.82
N ALA A 19 -33.36 -20.52 21.45
CA ALA A 19 -33.26 -19.52 20.41
C ALA A 19 -32.28 -18.40 20.77
N ILE A 20 -32.32 -17.92 22.02
CA ILE A 20 -31.39 -16.88 22.51
C ILE A 20 -29.95 -17.42 22.56
N VAL A 21 -29.75 -18.64 23.06
CA VAL A 21 -28.42 -19.27 23.10
C VAL A 21 -27.87 -19.48 21.69
N ALA A 22 -28.70 -19.97 20.75
CA ALA A 22 -28.29 -20.15 19.36
C ALA A 22 -27.93 -18.82 18.67
N LEU A 23 -28.69 -17.75 18.93
CA LEU A 23 -28.42 -16.41 18.40
C LEU A 23 -27.04 -15.89 18.83
N ILE A 24 -26.67 -16.09 20.10
CA ILE A 24 -25.38 -15.63 20.64
C ILE A 24 -24.23 -16.57 20.21
N ALA A 25 -24.47 -17.88 20.17
CA ALA A 25 -23.43 -18.87 19.88
C ALA A 25 -23.02 -18.89 18.40
N THR A 26 -23.96 -18.69 17.48
CA THR A 26 -23.71 -18.79 16.03
C THR A 26 -22.57 -17.87 15.53
N PRO A 27 -22.57 -16.55 15.79
CA PRO A 27 -21.47 -15.69 15.34
C PRO A 27 -20.13 -16.07 15.97
N LEU A 28 -20.13 -16.52 17.22
CA LEU A 28 -18.93 -16.97 17.93
C LEU A 28 -18.32 -18.22 17.28
N ILE A 29 -19.16 -19.21 16.96
CA ILE A 29 -18.74 -20.43 16.27
C ILE A 29 -18.23 -20.11 14.87
N LEU A 30 -18.91 -19.22 14.14
CA LEU A 30 -18.47 -18.81 12.80
C LEU A 30 -17.09 -18.13 12.83
N ASN A 31 -16.85 -17.23 13.79
CA ASN A 31 -15.56 -16.57 13.94
C ASN A 31 -14.43 -17.57 14.26
N VAL A 32 -14.68 -18.54 15.15
CA VAL A 32 -13.69 -19.58 15.49
C VAL A 32 -13.40 -20.48 14.27
N ILE A 33 -14.43 -20.83 13.49
CA ILE A 33 -14.25 -21.58 12.24
C ILE A 33 -13.43 -20.77 11.24
N GLU A 34 -13.73 -19.48 11.09
CA GLU A 34 -13.03 -18.59 10.18
C GLU A 34 -11.54 -18.46 10.56
N GLU A 35 -11.24 -18.21 11.84
CA GLU A 35 -9.86 -18.13 12.35
C GLU A 35 -9.11 -19.46 12.18
N SER A 36 -9.79 -20.59 12.42
CA SER A 36 -9.20 -21.92 12.23
C SER A 36 -8.85 -22.18 10.76
N ARG A 37 -9.73 -21.81 9.82
CA ARG A 37 -9.48 -21.92 8.37
C ARG A 37 -8.32 -21.01 7.95
N LYS A 38 -8.34 -19.75 8.40
CA LYS A 38 -7.27 -18.78 8.15
C LYS A 38 -5.91 -19.34 8.59
N ASN A 39 -5.81 -19.84 9.82
CA ASN A 39 -4.56 -20.40 10.34
C ASN A 39 -4.13 -21.70 9.62
N ALA A 40 -5.08 -22.56 9.25
CA ALA A 40 -4.78 -23.77 8.48
C ALA A 40 -4.21 -23.43 7.09
N PHE A 41 -4.73 -22.41 6.42
CA PHE A 41 -4.19 -21.95 5.14
C PHE A 41 -2.82 -21.28 5.30
N LYS A 42 -2.62 -20.46 6.36
CA LYS A 42 -1.30 -19.90 6.70
C LYS A 42 -0.24 -21.00 6.85
N ASN A 43 -0.59 -22.08 7.57
CA ASN A 43 0.30 -23.24 7.75
C ASN A 43 0.56 -23.99 6.43
N SER A 44 -0.42 -24.02 5.52
CA SER A 44 -0.24 -24.60 4.18
C SER A 44 0.75 -23.77 3.35
N ALA A 45 0.71 -22.43 3.47
CA ALA A 45 1.70 -21.54 2.85
C ALA A 45 3.12 -21.80 3.38
N TYR A 46 3.28 -22.00 4.70
CA TYR A 46 4.59 -22.38 5.26
C TYR A 46 5.05 -23.77 4.80
N GLY A 47 4.15 -24.74 4.70
CA GLY A 47 4.48 -26.05 4.14
C GLY A 47 4.98 -25.97 2.69
N LEU A 48 4.39 -25.06 1.89
CA LEU A 48 4.86 -24.77 0.53
C LEU A 48 6.24 -24.12 0.52
N ILE A 49 6.48 -23.13 1.40
CA ILE A 49 7.81 -22.51 1.57
C ILE A 49 8.85 -23.59 1.88
N GLU A 50 8.60 -24.46 2.87
CA GLU A 50 9.50 -25.55 3.25
C GLU A 50 9.80 -26.51 2.08
N ALA A 51 8.80 -26.81 1.25
CA ALA A 51 8.98 -27.68 0.09
C ALA A 51 9.80 -27.02 -1.02
N VAL A 52 9.60 -25.72 -1.27
CA VAL A 52 10.41 -24.94 -2.22
C VAL A 52 11.86 -24.83 -1.73
N GLU A 53 12.08 -24.55 -0.45
CA GLU A 53 13.42 -24.52 0.15
C GLU A 53 14.13 -25.87 -0.02
N LEU A 54 13.42 -26.97 0.23
CA LEU A 54 13.96 -28.32 0.08
C LEU A 54 14.28 -28.66 -1.38
N ASP A 55 13.41 -28.26 -2.31
CA ASP A 55 13.62 -28.47 -3.74
C ASP A 55 14.86 -27.71 -4.23
N TYR A 56 14.95 -26.42 -3.87
CA TYR A 56 16.09 -25.57 -4.17
C TYR A 56 17.41 -26.09 -3.58
N ALA A 57 17.38 -26.58 -2.33
CA ALA A 57 18.54 -27.17 -1.70
C ALA A 57 19.04 -28.44 -2.42
N LYS A 58 18.13 -29.27 -2.94
CA LYS A 58 18.49 -30.47 -3.74
C LYS A 58 19.17 -30.06 -5.04
N ASP A 59 18.64 -29.07 -5.73
CA ASP A 59 19.20 -28.60 -7.00
C ASP A 59 20.61 -28.01 -6.81
N ILE A 60 20.84 -27.25 -5.74
CA ILE A 60 22.20 -26.76 -5.41
C ILE A 60 23.15 -27.94 -5.14
N MET A 61 22.68 -29.00 -4.47
CA MET A 61 23.52 -30.16 -4.17
C MET A 61 23.83 -31.01 -5.41
N GLU A 62 22.90 -31.13 -6.36
CA GLU A 62 23.04 -31.96 -7.56
C GLU A 62 23.75 -31.22 -8.69
N ASP A 63 23.34 -29.98 -8.98
CA ASP A 63 23.79 -29.22 -10.15
C ASP A 63 24.79 -28.10 -9.80
N GLY A 64 24.90 -27.72 -8.52
CA GLY A 64 25.79 -26.64 -8.08
C GLY A 64 25.33 -25.24 -8.50
N ILE A 65 24.09 -25.09 -8.98
CA ILE A 65 23.55 -23.84 -9.50
C ILE A 65 22.49 -23.28 -8.56
N ALA A 66 22.73 -22.07 -8.06
CA ALA A 66 21.74 -21.25 -7.36
C ALA A 66 21.00 -20.38 -8.39
N GLY A 67 19.89 -20.87 -8.92
CA GLY A 67 19.09 -20.14 -9.93
C GLY A 67 17.72 -19.74 -9.42
N THR A 68 17.13 -18.70 -10.01
CA THR A 68 15.74 -18.33 -9.76
C THR A 68 14.80 -19.45 -10.24
N ARG A 69 13.76 -19.73 -9.45
CA ARG A 69 12.69 -20.68 -9.81
C ARG A 69 11.33 -20.06 -9.51
N GLU A 70 10.35 -20.47 -10.31
CA GLU A 70 8.96 -20.09 -10.14
C GLU A 70 8.09 -21.35 -10.14
N TYR A 71 7.11 -21.36 -9.24
CA TYR A 71 6.10 -22.39 -9.11
C TYR A 71 4.74 -21.74 -9.22
N GLU A 72 3.93 -22.23 -10.14
CA GLU A 72 2.61 -21.72 -10.44
C GLU A 72 1.55 -22.76 -10.08
N TYR A 73 0.47 -22.29 -9.48
CA TYR A 73 -0.73 -23.06 -9.19
C TYR A 73 -1.91 -22.50 -9.97
N SER A 74 -2.68 -23.40 -10.58
CA SER A 74 -3.95 -23.09 -11.21
C SER A 74 -4.94 -24.22 -10.95
N ASN A 75 -6.16 -23.88 -10.55
CA ASN A 75 -7.22 -24.80 -10.19
C ASN A 75 -6.78 -25.95 -9.26
N TYR A 76 -6.06 -25.64 -8.19
CA TYR A 76 -5.55 -26.61 -7.20
C TYR A 76 -4.44 -27.55 -7.71
N VAL A 77 -3.86 -27.26 -8.88
CA VAL A 77 -2.81 -28.07 -9.50
C VAL A 77 -1.58 -27.21 -9.72
N GLN A 78 -0.41 -27.75 -9.39
CA GLN A 78 0.87 -27.15 -9.74
C GLN A 78 1.08 -27.32 -11.25
N VAL A 79 1.26 -26.21 -11.95
CA VAL A 79 1.40 -26.17 -13.42
C VAL A 79 2.86 -26.35 -13.84
N ASN A 80 3.81 -25.89 -13.03
CA ASN A 80 5.24 -25.98 -13.31
C ASN A 80 6.10 -26.03 -12.03
N PRO A 81 7.38 -26.43 -12.17
CA PRO A 81 7.92 -27.31 -13.21
C PRO A 81 7.52 -28.79 -13.01
N GLU A 82 7.97 -29.71 -13.88
CA GLU A 82 7.58 -31.15 -13.95
C GLU A 82 7.64 -31.92 -12.61
N LYS A 83 8.43 -31.43 -11.66
CA LYS A 83 8.54 -31.98 -10.31
C LYS A 83 7.46 -31.39 -9.40
N GLN A 84 6.50 -32.22 -9.03
CA GLN A 84 5.49 -31.83 -8.04
C GLN A 84 6.12 -31.67 -6.67
N LEU A 85 5.86 -30.54 -6.03
CA LEU A 85 6.24 -30.31 -4.65
C LEU A 85 5.39 -31.19 -3.72
N GLU A 86 6.07 -31.89 -2.82
CA GLU A 86 5.44 -32.61 -1.72
C GLU A 86 5.51 -31.76 -0.46
N TYR A 87 4.35 -31.42 0.12
CA TYR A 87 4.26 -30.55 1.28
C TYR A 87 3.06 -30.90 2.17
N LYS A 88 3.11 -30.39 3.40
CA LYS A 88 2.00 -30.49 4.36
C LYS A 88 1.03 -29.32 4.13
N GLY A 89 -0.25 -29.62 4.01
CA GLY A 89 -1.31 -28.61 3.88
C GLY A 89 -2.20 -28.82 2.67
N SER A 90 -3.07 -27.86 2.43
CA SER A 90 -3.97 -27.85 1.28
C SER A 90 -3.31 -27.22 0.07
N LYS A 91 -3.66 -27.69 -1.14
CA LYS A 91 -3.23 -27.05 -2.38
C LYS A 91 -3.93 -25.69 -2.54
N PRO A 92 -3.21 -24.62 -2.93
CA PRO A 92 -3.85 -23.35 -3.23
C PRO A 92 -4.64 -23.48 -4.53
N LYS A 93 -5.76 -22.77 -4.64
CA LYS A 93 -6.57 -22.69 -5.85
C LYS A 93 -5.75 -22.11 -6.99
N VAL A 94 -5.12 -20.95 -6.78
CA VAL A 94 -4.21 -20.30 -7.72
C VAL A 94 -3.03 -19.67 -6.98
N GLY A 95 -1.98 -19.29 -7.69
CA GLY A 95 -0.93 -18.43 -7.16
C GLY A 95 0.45 -18.71 -7.69
N ASN A 96 1.39 -17.86 -7.31
CA ASN A 96 2.79 -17.93 -7.71
C ASN A 96 3.70 -17.93 -6.49
N ILE A 97 4.73 -18.74 -6.53
CA ILE A 97 5.82 -18.79 -5.55
C ILE A 97 7.11 -18.60 -6.34
N LYS A 98 7.96 -17.69 -5.90
CA LYS A 98 9.27 -17.41 -6.48
C LYS A 98 10.35 -17.62 -5.43
N ILE A 99 11.47 -18.22 -5.83
CA ILE A 99 12.70 -18.26 -5.05
C ILE A 99 13.81 -17.63 -5.86
N ASN A 100 14.53 -16.68 -5.27
CA ASN A 100 15.62 -15.97 -5.94
C ASN A 100 16.97 -16.67 -5.78
N GLU A 101 18.01 -16.16 -6.44
CA GLU A 101 19.38 -16.72 -6.36
C GLU A 101 20.00 -16.69 -4.95
N LYS A 102 19.45 -15.89 -4.04
CA LYS A 102 19.88 -15.82 -2.63
C LYS A 102 19.13 -16.84 -1.75
N GLY A 103 18.25 -17.65 -2.33
CA GLY A 103 17.40 -18.60 -1.60
C GLY A 103 16.24 -17.95 -0.83
N GLN A 104 15.92 -16.68 -1.10
CA GLN A 104 14.78 -16.01 -0.47
C GLN A 104 13.51 -16.32 -1.26
N ILE A 105 12.41 -16.57 -0.55
CA ILE A 105 11.13 -16.95 -1.15
C ILE A 105 10.11 -15.83 -1.02
N ALA A 106 9.46 -15.50 -2.13
CA ALA A 106 8.25 -14.69 -2.19
C ALA A 106 7.08 -15.55 -2.69
N LEU A 107 5.86 -15.24 -2.26
CA LEU A 107 4.67 -15.94 -2.71
C LEU A 107 3.41 -15.06 -2.63
N ALA A 108 2.48 -15.34 -3.53
CA ALA A 108 1.08 -14.95 -3.45
C ALA A 108 0.24 -16.17 -3.83
N ILE A 109 -0.48 -16.75 -2.87
CA ILE A 109 -1.30 -17.95 -3.11
C ILE A 109 -2.72 -17.79 -2.54
N TYR A 110 -3.71 -18.25 -3.30
CA TYR A 110 -5.14 -18.07 -2.99
C TYR A 110 -5.82 -19.40 -2.70
N ASP A 111 -6.67 -19.49 -1.67
CA ASP A 111 -7.44 -20.71 -1.36
C ASP A 111 -8.92 -20.67 -1.79
N GLY A 112 -9.34 -19.59 -2.44
CA GLY A 112 -10.76 -19.33 -2.75
C GLY A 112 -11.43 -18.34 -1.80
N ILE A 113 -10.76 -17.92 -0.72
CA ILE A 113 -11.26 -16.90 0.23
C ILE A 113 -10.13 -15.95 0.67
N TYR A 114 -8.96 -16.50 0.97
CA TYR A 114 -7.81 -15.78 1.47
C TYR A 114 -6.64 -15.85 0.50
N CYS A 115 -5.94 -14.73 0.38
CA CYS A 115 -4.63 -14.63 -0.23
C CYS A 115 -3.55 -14.65 0.85
N ALA A 116 -2.61 -15.57 0.74
CA ALA A 116 -1.39 -15.60 1.54
C ALA A 116 -0.28 -14.93 0.75
N GLU A 117 0.35 -13.92 1.35
CA GLU A 117 1.39 -13.12 0.70
C GLU A 117 2.65 -13.04 1.56
N LYS A 118 3.80 -13.07 0.90
CA LYS A 118 5.13 -12.85 1.49
C LYS A 118 6.08 -12.33 0.41
N SER A 119 6.83 -11.27 0.68
CA SER A 119 7.90 -10.79 -0.20
C SER A 119 9.25 -11.46 0.13
N PHE A 120 10.31 -11.18 -0.64
CA PHE A 120 11.63 -11.76 -0.36
C PHE A 120 12.22 -11.28 0.96
N GLU A 121 11.99 -10.01 1.32
CA GLU A 121 12.48 -9.38 2.55
C GLU A 121 11.60 -9.68 3.79
N SER A 122 10.34 -10.10 3.59
CA SER A 122 9.45 -10.45 4.71
C SER A 122 9.80 -11.79 5.33
N SER A 123 9.83 -11.88 6.67
CA SER A 123 10.01 -13.14 7.41
C SER A 123 8.72 -13.90 7.65
N GLU A 124 7.56 -13.26 7.50
CA GLU A 124 6.26 -13.85 7.82
C GLU A 124 5.30 -13.82 6.63
N VAL A 125 4.43 -14.83 6.57
CA VAL A 125 3.28 -14.86 5.66
C VAL A 125 2.14 -14.03 6.26
N LYS A 126 1.62 -13.07 5.49
CA LYS A 126 0.40 -12.31 5.82
C LYS A 126 -0.79 -12.91 5.08
N LEU A 127 -1.97 -12.83 5.70
CA LEU A 127 -3.22 -13.31 5.11
C LEU A 127 -4.22 -12.18 4.98
N PHE A 128 -4.73 -12.04 3.77
CA PHE A 128 -5.72 -11.04 3.40
C PHE A 128 -6.94 -11.73 2.82
N LYS A 129 -8.12 -11.16 3.09
CA LYS A 129 -9.35 -11.58 2.41
C LYS A 129 -9.52 -10.64 1.22
N MET A 130 -9.45 -11.17 0.01
CA MET A 130 -9.53 -10.41 -1.24
C MET A 130 -10.03 -11.30 -2.36
N GLU A 131 -10.38 -10.68 -3.49
CA GLU A 131 -10.76 -11.42 -4.69
C GLU A 131 -9.53 -12.10 -5.32
N GLU A 132 -9.79 -13.08 -6.18
CA GLU A 132 -8.74 -13.90 -6.80
C GLU A 132 -7.77 -13.07 -7.63
N GLU A 133 -8.30 -12.09 -8.37
CA GLU A 133 -7.54 -11.24 -9.29
C GLU A 133 -6.57 -10.30 -8.57
N ASP A 134 -6.83 -9.97 -7.30
CA ASP A 134 -5.91 -9.16 -6.50
C ASP A 134 -4.82 -10.01 -5.84
N CYS A 135 -4.96 -11.34 -5.80
CA CYS A 135 -3.99 -12.25 -5.18
C CYS A 135 -2.83 -12.61 -6.11
N ILE A 136 -2.08 -11.59 -6.52
CA ILE A 136 -0.96 -11.72 -7.46
C ILE A 136 0.39 -11.34 -6.83
N LEU A 137 1.46 -11.90 -7.37
CA LEU A 137 2.81 -11.47 -7.03
C LEU A 137 3.26 -10.46 -8.08
N ILE A 138 3.62 -9.25 -7.66
CA ILE A 138 3.97 -8.13 -8.55
C ILE A 138 5.49 -8.00 -8.53
N ASP A 139 6.14 -8.20 -9.68
CA ASP A 139 7.59 -8.07 -9.81
C ASP A 139 8.01 -6.59 -9.82
N LEU A 140 9.15 -6.30 -9.19
CA LEU A 140 9.78 -4.98 -9.24
C LEU A 140 10.83 -4.91 -10.36
N PRO A 141 11.09 -3.73 -10.94
CA PRO A 141 12.05 -3.57 -12.04
C PRO A 141 13.50 -3.94 -11.70
N ASP A 142 13.84 -4.02 -10.41
CA ASP A 142 15.16 -4.39 -9.91
C ASP A 142 15.29 -5.88 -9.54
N GLY A 143 14.26 -6.69 -9.84
CA GLY A 143 14.22 -8.12 -9.58
C GLY A 143 13.69 -8.50 -8.20
N GLY A 144 13.26 -7.52 -7.38
CA GLY A 144 12.48 -7.76 -6.17
C GLY A 144 11.00 -8.03 -6.48
N VAL A 145 10.18 -8.12 -5.44
CA VAL A 145 8.70 -8.14 -5.57
C VAL A 145 8.08 -7.05 -4.69
N CYS A 146 6.88 -6.61 -5.04
CA CYS A 146 6.20 -5.58 -4.26
C CYS A 146 6.09 -5.96 -2.77
N GLY A 147 6.46 -5.04 -1.89
CA GLY A 147 6.69 -5.30 -0.46
C GLY A 147 8.17 -5.36 -0.07
N ASP A 148 9.06 -5.58 -1.03
CA ASP A 148 10.50 -5.39 -0.86
C ASP A 148 10.90 -3.91 -1.06
N SER A 149 12.12 -3.58 -0.68
CA SER A 149 12.72 -2.28 -0.94
C SER A 149 13.11 -2.14 -2.42
N PHE A 150 12.77 -1.01 -3.04
CA PHE A 150 13.15 -0.64 -4.41
C PHE A 150 14.32 0.35 -4.40
N VAL A 151 15.30 0.15 -5.26
CA VAL A 151 16.44 1.06 -5.42
C VAL A 151 16.28 1.93 -6.66
N ASP A 152 16.14 3.24 -6.47
CA ASP A 152 16.15 4.19 -7.59
C ASP A 152 17.59 4.37 -8.08
N LYS A 153 17.90 3.86 -9.27
CA LYS A 153 19.28 3.89 -9.81
C LYS A 153 19.77 5.28 -10.18
N ARG A 154 18.88 6.29 -10.20
CA ARG A 154 19.24 7.66 -10.56
C ARG A 154 20.02 8.35 -9.45
N ASP A 155 19.69 8.07 -8.19
CA ASP A 155 20.34 8.66 -7.00
C ASP A 155 20.83 7.60 -5.98
N ASN A 156 20.51 6.32 -6.20
CA ASN A 156 20.72 5.20 -5.28
C ASN A 156 19.91 5.32 -3.97
N ASP A 157 18.87 6.16 -3.96
CA ASP A 157 17.94 6.17 -2.83
C ASP A 157 17.12 4.88 -2.81
N VAL A 158 16.90 4.39 -1.60
CA VAL A 158 16.08 3.20 -1.34
C VAL A 158 14.71 3.64 -0.87
N TYR A 159 13.67 3.08 -1.49
CA TYR A 159 12.27 3.33 -1.17
C TYR A 159 11.60 2.01 -0.80
N LYS A 160 10.89 1.98 0.33
CA LYS A 160 10.01 0.84 0.61
C LYS A 160 8.85 0.82 -0.38
N THR A 161 8.44 -0.37 -0.82
CA THR A 161 7.22 -0.55 -1.61
C THR A 161 6.15 -1.26 -0.79
N VAL A 162 4.89 -1.11 -1.21
CA VAL A 162 3.76 -1.76 -0.57
C VAL A 162 2.67 -2.09 -1.57
N LYS A 163 2.17 -3.32 -1.48
CA LYS A 163 1.05 -3.79 -2.28
C LYS A 163 -0.27 -3.42 -1.59
N ILE A 164 -1.18 -2.79 -2.31
CA ILE A 164 -2.53 -2.47 -1.83
C ILE A 164 -3.53 -2.83 -2.93
N GLY A 165 -4.31 -3.89 -2.71
CA GLY A 165 -5.07 -4.53 -3.78
C GLY A 165 -4.13 -5.04 -4.86
N SER A 166 -4.47 -4.81 -6.14
CA SER A 166 -3.63 -5.16 -7.29
C SER A 166 -2.54 -4.12 -7.62
N GLN A 167 -2.39 -3.05 -6.82
CA GLN A 167 -1.45 -1.97 -7.08
C GLN A 167 -0.19 -2.07 -6.21
N CYS A 168 0.96 -1.69 -6.79
CA CYS A 168 2.22 -1.53 -6.04
C CYS A 168 2.61 -0.06 -5.91
N TRP A 169 2.71 0.43 -4.68
CA TRP A 169 2.98 1.82 -4.35
C TRP A 169 4.34 1.98 -3.68
N PHE A 170 4.98 3.14 -3.85
CA PHE A 170 5.96 3.58 -2.86
C PHE A 170 5.28 3.75 -1.50
N ALA A 171 5.88 3.24 -0.43
CA ALA A 171 5.46 3.50 0.95
C ALA A 171 6.03 4.82 1.51
N GLU A 172 6.84 5.52 0.71
CA GLU A 172 7.46 6.80 1.05
C GLU A 172 7.24 7.84 -0.07
N ASN A 173 7.31 9.13 0.24
CA ASN A 173 7.31 10.17 -0.79
C ASN A 173 8.61 10.10 -1.59
N LEU A 174 8.55 10.38 -2.90
CA LEU A 174 9.74 10.48 -3.74
C LEU A 174 10.63 11.63 -3.27
N ARG A 175 11.93 11.37 -3.14
CA ARG A 175 12.96 12.33 -2.71
C ARG A 175 13.96 12.69 -3.81
N TYR A 176 13.76 12.19 -5.02
CA TYR A 176 14.65 12.42 -6.15
C TYR A 176 14.64 13.89 -6.59
N VAL A 177 15.82 14.51 -6.62
CA VAL A 177 15.99 15.95 -6.91
C VAL A 177 16.42 16.24 -8.34
N GLY A 178 16.51 15.22 -9.21
CA GLY A 178 17.03 15.38 -10.57
C GLY A 178 18.55 15.58 -10.64
N GLU A 179 19.11 15.43 -11.82
CA GLU A 179 20.52 15.70 -12.12
C GLU A 179 20.65 16.66 -13.33
N GLY A 180 21.75 17.41 -13.40
CA GLY A 180 22.07 18.26 -14.55
C GLY A 180 21.08 19.41 -14.77
N GLU A 181 20.74 19.70 -16.03
CA GLU A 181 19.75 20.73 -16.39
C GLU A 181 18.32 20.37 -15.98
N ASP A 182 18.07 19.08 -15.70
CA ASP A 182 16.79 18.55 -15.20
C ASP A 182 16.76 18.47 -13.67
N SER A 183 17.82 18.95 -12.99
CA SER A 183 17.82 19.07 -11.54
C SER A 183 16.80 20.12 -11.10
N CYS A 184 16.05 19.80 -10.05
CA CYS A 184 15.12 20.72 -9.43
C CYS A 184 15.79 21.57 -8.33
N LEU A 185 17.14 21.57 -8.30
CA LEU A 185 17.98 22.44 -7.49
C LEU A 185 18.71 23.49 -8.35
N PRO A 186 18.51 24.80 -8.11
CA PRO A 186 19.25 25.85 -8.81
C PRO A 186 20.63 26.14 -8.21
N ASP A 187 20.82 25.89 -6.91
CA ASP A 187 22.03 26.27 -6.18
C ASP A 187 22.62 25.09 -5.40
N PRO A 188 23.76 24.53 -5.83
CA PRO A 188 24.49 23.50 -5.10
C PRO A 188 24.93 23.92 -3.68
N ASN A 189 24.99 25.22 -3.39
CA ASN A 189 25.37 25.76 -2.09
C ASN A 189 24.16 26.05 -1.18
N ASN A 190 22.94 26.07 -1.74
CA ASN A 190 21.70 26.20 -0.98
C ASN A 190 20.67 25.15 -1.43
N PRO A 191 20.85 23.88 -1.04
CA PRO A 191 19.97 22.80 -1.44
C PRO A 191 18.58 22.88 -0.78
N PHE A 192 18.35 23.76 0.21
CA PHE A 192 17.08 23.90 0.93
C PHE A 192 16.33 25.15 0.45
N ASN A 193 15.73 25.07 -0.75
CA ASN A 193 15.23 26.23 -1.49
C ASN A 193 13.70 26.43 -1.40
N CYS A 194 13.04 26.01 -0.32
CA CYS A 194 11.59 26.21 -0.22
C CYS A 194 11.17 27.67 -0.08
N GLU A 195 12.06 28.66 0.08
CA GLU A 195 11.70 30.07 0.27
C GLU A 195 10.85 30.70 -0.86
N PHE A 196 10.07 31.74 -0.53
CA PHE A 196 9.20 32.44 -1.49
C PHE A 196 9.97 33.11 -2.62
N SER A 197 11.15 33.68 -2.31
CA SER A 197 11.92 34.49 -3.28
C SER A 197 12.65 33.66 -4.33
N THR A 198 12.86 32.36 -4.07
CA THR A 198 13.58 31.43 -4.94
C THR A 198 12.64 30.62 -5.81
N TRP A 199 11.45 30.27 -5.33
CA TRP A 199 10.43 29.58 -6.12
C TRP A 199 10.00 30.42 -7.33
N ASP A 200 9.94 29.83 -8.52
CA ASP A 200 9.61 30.51 -9.80
C ASP A 200 10.69 31.51 -10.32
N SER A 201 11.86 31.60 -9.68
CA SER A 201 12.91 32.57 -10.07
C SER A 201 13.82 32.14 -11.23
N GLY A 202 13.51 31.04 -11.92
CA GLY A 202 14.29 30.55 -13.06
C GLY A 202 13.90 29.13 -13.50
N PRO A 203 14.49 28.60 -14.58
CA PRO A 203 14.10 27.32 -15.18
C PRO A 203 14.36 26.09 -14.28
N TYR A 204 15.01 26.27 -13.13
CA TYR A 204 15.52 25.21 -12.24
C TYR A 204 14.80 25.15 -10.86
N ASN A 205 13.70 25.88 -10.66
CA ASN A 205 12.99 25.99 -9.37
C ASN A 205 11.66 25.21 -9.33
N ASN A 206 11.63 24.02 -9.93
CA ASN A 206 10.42 23.21 -10.05
C ASN A 206 10.21 22.23 -8.89
N CYS A 207 11.12 22.18 -7.93
CA CYS A 207 10.92 21.50 -6.67
C CYS A 207 11.53 22.31 -5.53
N CYS A 208 11.18 21.96 -4.30
CA CYS A 208 11.91 22.44 -3.15
C CYS A 208 12.15 21.34 -2.15
N ILE A 209 13.28 21.48 -1.47
CA ILE A 209 13.73 20.57 -0.45
C ILE A 209 13.62 21.25 0.90
N HIS A 210 13.06 20.55 1.88
CA HIS A 210 13.17 20.96 3.27
C HIS A 210 13.62 19.77 4.14
N LYS A 211 14.30 20.12 5.23
CA LYS A 211 14.60 19.21 6.33
C LYS A 211 13.75 19.55 7.54
N SER A 212 13.61 18.57 8.43
CA SER A 212 12.79 18.65 9.64
C SER A 212 13.48 19.33 10.84
N ASP A 213 14.74 19.71 10.69
CA ASP A 213 15.56 20.33 11.73
C ASP A 213 15.37 21.86 11.82
N ASP A 214 14.44 22.42 11.06
CA ASP A 214 14.04 23.82 11.16
C ASP A 214 13.32 24.07 12.52
N GLU A 215 13.72 25.11 13.25
CA GLU A 215 13.30 25.34 14.66
C GLU A 215 11.78 25.55 14.85
N SER A 216 11.02 25.66 13.76
CA SER A 216 9.55 25.65 13.75
C SER A 216 8.92 24.30 14.15
N PHE A 217 9.74 23.26 14.32
CA PHE A 217 9.38 21.87 14.67
C PHE A 217 9.25 21.57 16.18
N ASP A 218 9.04 22.57 17.03
CA ASP A 218 9.04 22.42 18.50
C ASP A 218 7.75 21.78 19.07
N SER A 219 7.48 20.53 18.71
CA SER A 219 6.57 19.65 19.48
C SER A 219 7.24 18.36 19.96
N GLY A 220 8.56 18.23 19.82
CA GLY A 220 9.35 17.12 20.37
C GLY A 220 9.09 15.73 19.76
N GLN A 221 7.99 15.54 19.02
CA GLN A 221 7.65 14.28 18.34
C GLN A 221 8.24 14.14 16.93
N PHE A 222 8.72 15.25 16.34
CA PHE A 222 9.22 15.29 14.96
C PHE A 222 10.75 15.41 14.86
N LYS A 223 11.48 15.40 15.99
CA LYS A 223 12.95 15.48 16.00
C LYS A 223 13.65 14.26 15.39
N ASP A 224 12.96 13.12 15.33
CA ASP A 224 13.49 11.87 14.75
C ASP A 224 13.24 11.77 13.22
N TRP A 225 12.65 12.80 12.59
CA TRP A 225 12.46 12.89 11.13
C TRP A 225 13.77 13.14 10.37
N ILE A 226 14.77 12.27 10.48
CA ILE A 226 15.97 12.41 9.68
C ILE A 226 15.67 11.92 8.25
N GLY A 227 15.09 12.79 7.42
CA GLY A 227 14.82 12.52 6.02
C GLY A 227 14.54 13.80 5.24
N ILE A 228 15.19 13.92 4.08
CA ILE A 228 14.90 14.95 3.08
C ILE A 228 13.47 14.76 2.58
N GLN A 229 12.67 15.84 2.54
CA GLN A 229 11.38 15.85 1.84
C GLN A 229 11.46 16.79 0.64
N VAL A 230 10.87 16.35 -0.47
CA VAL A 230 10.84 17.10 -1.72
C VAL A 230 9.40 17.33 -2.14
N MET A 231 9.09 18.59 -2.41
CA MET A 231 7.82 19.03 -2.97
C MET A 231 8.05 19.46 -4.41
N TYR A 232 7.21 19.00 -5.32
CA TYR A 232 7.38 19.22 -6.75
C TYR A 232 6.28 20.16 -7.23
N GLN A 233 6.58 20.98 -8.23
CA GLN A 233 5.55 21.58 -9.07
C GLN A 233 4.97 20.50 -10.01
N PHE A 234 3.72 20.72 -10.45
CA PHE A 234 3.04 19.73 -11.28
C PHE A 234 3.77 19.40 -12.59
N ASP A 235 4.44 20.38 -13.20
CA ASP A 235 5.12 20.17 -14.47
C ASP A 235 6.23 19.11 -14.41
N ILE A 236 6.97 19.06 -13.31
CA ILE A 236 7.98 18.02 -13.07
C ILE A 236 7.36 16.77 -12.45
N ALA A 237 6.34 16.90 -11.59
CA ALA A 237 5.68 15.76 -10.97
C ALA A 237 5.20 14.70 -11.99
N LYS A 238 4.80 15.12 -13.19
CA LYS A 238 4.38 14.25 -14.30
C LYS A 238 5.46 13.27 -14.77
N THR A 239 6.74 13.62 -14.65
CA THR A 239 7.86 12.89 -15.28
C THR A 239 8.94 12.47 -14.30
N ILE A 240 8.83 12.84 -13.02
CA ILE A 240 9.90 12.66 -12.03
C ILE A 240 10.00 11.25 -11.45
N CYS A 241 8.96 10.42 -11.55
CA CYS A 241 9.02 9.03 -11.09
C CYS A 241 10.04 8.21 -11.92
N PRO A 242 10.70 7.22 -11.31
CA PRO A 242 11.70 6.41 -12.01
C PRO A 242 11.07 5.55 -13.11
N SER A 243 11.88 5.02 -14.02
CA SER A 243 11.39 4.15 -15.10
C SER A 243 10.58 2.96 -14.55
N ASN A 244 9.49 2.61 -15.24
CA ASN A 244 8.46 1.64 -14.82
C ASN A 244 7.59 2.08 -13.63
N TRP A 245 7.79 3.29 -13.13
CA TRP A 245 6.92 3.94 -12.17
C TRP A 245 6.36 5.22 -12.78
N HIS A 246 5.18 5.64 -12.32
CA HIS A 246 4.57 6.88 -12.76
C HIS A 246 3.92 7.63 -11.60
N LEU A 247 3.61 8.90 -11.84
CA LEU A 247 2.75 9.67 -10.95
C LEU A 247 1.39 8.99 -10.91
N ALA A 248 0.85 8.71 -9.73
CA ALA A 248 -0.45 8.06 -9.66
C ALA A 248 -1.57 8.94 -10.25
N SER A 249 -2.39 8.33 -11.09
CA SER A 249 -3.57 8.93 -11.70
C SER A 249 -4.75 9.04 -10.71
N ASP A 250 -5.75 9.83 -11.09
CA ASP A 250 -6.95 10.05 -10.29
C ASP A 250 -7.72 8.74 -10.07
N GLU A 251 -7.75 7.85 -11.07
CA GLU A 251 -8.40 6.54 -10.99
C GLU A 251 -7.63 5.56 -10.09
N GLU A 252 -6.30 5.57 -10.14
CA GLU A 252 -5.48 4.73 -9.27
C GLU A 252 -5.64 5.12 -7.80
N TRP A 253 -5.71 6.43 -7.52
CA TRP A 253 -6.06 6.92 -6.20
C TRP A 253 -7.47 6.50 -5.77
N LYS A 254 -8.48 6.57 -6.66
CA LYS A 254 -9.84 6.12 -6.32
C LYS A 254 -9.88 4.62 -6.01
N TYR A 255 -9.13 3.81 -6.74
CA TYR A 255 -8.99 2.40 -6.44
C TYR A 255 -8.37 2.21 -5.04
N LEU A 256 -7.23 2.85 -4.76
CA LEU A 256 -6.57 2.77 -3.45
C LEU A 256 -7.55 3.14 -2.32
N GLU A 257 -8.23 4.27 -2.45
CA GLU A 257 -9.19 4.78 -1.47
C GLU A 257 -10.34 3.81 -1.22
N GLY A 258 -10.99 3.33 -2.28
CA GLY A 258 -12.10 2.38 -2.19
C GLY A 258 -11.69 1.00 -1.68
N TYR A 259 -10.44 0.61 -1.89
CA TYR A 259 -9.90 -0.65 -1.39
C TYR A 259 -9.73 -0.61 0.14
N VAL A 260 -9.13 0.47 0.67
CA VAL A 260 -8.79 0.55 2.10
C VAL A 260 -9.98 0.94 3.00
N ASP A 261 -10.99 1.60 2.44
CA ASP A 261 -12.14 2.11 3.20
C ASP A 261 -13.02 0.99 3.80
N SER A 262 -13.40 1.14 5.06
CA SER A 262 -14.25 0.17 5.74
C SER A 262 -15.67 0.11 5.18
N GLN A 263 -16.23 1.25 4.76
CA GLN A 263 -17.64 1.42 4.43
C GLN A 263 -17.88 1.48 2.91
N TYR A 264 -17.10 2.29 2.20
CA TYR A 264 -17.31 2.58 0.79
C TYR A 264 -16.31 1.81 -0.06
N LYS A 265 -16.74 0.65 -0.57
CA LYS A 265 -15.89 -0.21 -1.39
C LYS A 265 -15.58 0.38 -2.77
N LEU A 266 -14.72 -0.32 -3.51
CA LEU A 266 -14.38 -0.02 -4.90
C LEU A 266 -15.63 0.29 -5.74
N ASN A 267 -15.48 1.21 -6.70
CA ASN A 267 -16.53 1.66 -7.63
C ASN A 267 -17.73 2.37 -7.00
N HIS A 268 -17.73 2.64 -5.69
CA HIS A 268 -18.79 3.45 -5.07
C HIS A 268 -18.70 4.92 -5.56
N ASP A 269 -19.84 5.52 -5.93
CA ASP A 269 -19.91 6.85 -6.55
C ASP A 269 -19.28 8.00 -5.73
N ILE A 270 -19.14 7.80 -4.41
CA ILE A 270 -18.47 8.76 -3.52
C ILE A 270 -17.04 9.06 -3.98
N TRP A 271 -16.36 8.10 -4.60
CA TRP A 271 -15.00 8.23 -5.12
C TRP A 271 -14.93 9.09 -6.39
N ASN A 272 -16.05 9.52 -6.96
CA ASN A 272 -16.09 10.51 -8.03
C ASN A 272 -16.32 11.95 -7.53
N SER A 273 -16.69 12.12 -6.26
CA SER A 273 -16.94 13.43 -5.68
C SER A 273 -15.63 14.18 -5.40
N THR A 274 -15.64 15.50 -5.58
CA THR A 274 -14.59 16.42 -5.08
C THR A 274 -14.85 16.79 -3.63
N GLY A 275 -13.82 17.29 -2.94
CA GLY A 275 -13.87 17.60 -1.52
C GLY A 275 -13.59 16.39 -0.63
N GLU A 276 -14.05 16.47 0.61
CA GLU A 276 -13.84 15.44 1.63
C GLU A 276 -14.73 14.20 1.36
N ARG A 277 -14.13 13.00 1.31
CA ARG A 277 -14.83 11.77 0.92
C ARG A 277 -14.32 10.50 1.62
N GLY A 278 -15.12 9.45 1.52
CA GLY A 278 -14.87 8.18 2.21
C GLY A 278 -15.35 8.19 3.66
N SER A 279 -15.02 7.13 4.39
CA SER A 279 -15.29 6.96 5.81
C SER A 279 -13.99 7.00 6.63
N ASP A 280 -13.01 6.14 6.35
CA ASP A 280 -11.80 6.00 7.17
C ASP A 280 -10.53 5.70 6.37
N ALA A 281 -10.61 5.75 5.03
CA ALA A 281 -9.46 5.52 4.15
C ALA A 281 -8.23 6.36 4.53
N GLY A 282 -8.42 7.67 4.78
CA GLY A 282 -7.30 8.55 5.15
C GLY A 282 -6.64 8.11 6.46
N LYS A 283 -7.41 7.80 7.50
CA LYS A 283 -6.88 7.27 8.78
C LYS A 283 -6.04 6.01 8.60
N LYS A 284 -6.45 5.11 7.72
CA LYS A 284 -5.77 3.83 7.46
C LYS A 284 -4.47 3.96 6.66
N LEU A 285 -4.38 4.97 5.80
CA LEU A 285 -3.17 5.26 5.01
C LEU A 285 -2.14 6.10 5.78
N LYS A 286 -2.57 6.91 6.76
CA LYS A 286 -1.69 7.70 7.62
C LYS A 286 -0.72 6.83 8.42
N SER A 287 0.51 7.30 8.55
CA SER A 287 1.49 6.76 9.50
C SER A 287 0.92 6.68 10.92
N SER A 288 1.16 5.56 11.60
CA SER A 288 0.80 5.36 13.01
C SER A 288 1.83 5.91 13.99
N VAL A 289 3.01 6.31 13.48
CA VAL A 289 4.13 6.80 14.30
C VAL A 289 4.10 8.32 14.39
N TYR A 290 3.88 9.00 13.26
CA TYR A 290 4.13 10.44 13.15
C TYR A 290 2.88 11.32 13.28
N TRP A 291 1.69 10.72 13.33
CA TRP A 291 0.41 11.40 13.55
C TRP A 291 -0.70 10.37 13.81
N ASN A 292 -1.97 10.81 13.83
CA ASN A 292 -3.14 10.01 14.21
C ASN A 292 -3.61 9.01 13.12
N GLY A 293 -2.69 8.27 12.50
CA GLY A 293 -2.99 7.19 11.57
C GLY A 293 -2.94 5.80 12.19
N THR A 294 -3.41 4.79 11.45
CA THR A 294 -3.26 3.37 11.82
C THR A 294 -2.26 2.63 10.94
N ASN A 295 -1.94 3.15 9.75
CA ASN A 295 -1.06 2.55 8.76
C ASN A 295 -1.36 1.07 8.48
N GLU A 296 -2.64 0.69 8.47
CA GLU A 296 -3.09 -0.70 8.39
C GLU A 296 -2.61 -1.41 7.12
N TYR A 297 -2.41 -0.66 6.04
CA TYR A 297 -2.00 -1.16 4.73
C TYR A 297 -0.55 -0.84 4.38
N GLY A 298 0.23 -0.23 5.28
CA GLY A 298 1.66 0.04 5.05
C GLY A 298 1.99 1.21 4.12
N PHE A 299 1.00 1.95 3.60
CA PHE A 299 1.20 3.15 2.77
C PHE A 299 2.04 4.25 3.44
N ASN A 300 1.95 4.33 4.78
CA ASN A 300 2.78 5.16 5.65
C ASN A 300 2.84 6.65 5.24
N ALA A 301 1.67 7.25 5.00
CA ALA A 301 1.60 8.68 4.71
C ALA A 301 2.16 9.51 5.86
N LEU A 302 3.17 10.32 5.57
CA LEU A 302 3.85 11.21 6.52
C LEU A 302 3.23 12.62 6.46
N PRO A 303 3.04 13.33 7.58
CA PRO A 303 2.51 14.70 7.58
C PRO A 303 3.54 15.75 7.13
N VAL A 304 3.96 15.71 5.87
CA VAL A 304 5.02 16.57 5.32
C VAL A 304 4.55 17.99 4.97
N GLY A 305 3.25 18.26 5.11
CA GLY A 305 2.64 19.51 4.68
C GLY A 305 2.55 19.64 3.17
N TYR A 306 2.49 20.89 2.72
CA TYR A 306 2.51 21.30 1.32
C TYR A 306 2.99 22.74 1.22
N ARG A 307 3.35 23.18 0.02
CA ARG A 307 3.66 24.57 -0.30
C ARG A 307 2.47 25.27 -0.95
N ASP A 308 2.11 26.46 -0.48
CA ASP A 308 0.92 27.22 -0.92
C ASP A 308 1.09 28.73 -0.72
N ILE A 309 1.00 29.56 -1.76
CA ILE A 309 1.21 31.01 -1.66
C ILE A 309 0.06 31.70 -0.91
N PRO A 310 0.35 32.57 0.10
CA PRO A 310 1.64 33.21 0.40
C PRO A 310 2.54 32.45 1.38
N ASN A 311 2.13 31.28 1.86
CA ASN A 311 2.89 30.48 2.81
C ASN A 311 3.94 29.59 2.11
N VAL A 312 5.19 29.77 2.51
CA VAL A 312 6.31 29.02 1.96
C VAL A 312 6.16 27.50 2.16
N LEU A 313 5.82 27.11 3.37
CA LEU A 313 5.57 25.73 3.74
C LEU A 313 4.46 25.73 4.77
N SER A 314 3.41 24.96 4.53
CA SER A 314 2.15 25.01 5.26
C SER A 314 1.79 23.63 5.79
N LYS A 315 1.10 23.61 6.93
CA LYS A 315 0.50 22.41 7.54
C LYS A 315 1.45 21.22 7.77
N ILE A 316 2.76 21.47 7.88
CA ILE A 316 3.71 20.44 8.34
C ILE A 316 3.24 19.87 9.67
N GLY A 317 3.37 18.55 9.85
CA GLY A 317 2.91 17.84 11.04
C GLY A 317 1.39 17.71 11.15
N LYS A 318 0.63 18.31 10.22
CA LYS A 318 -0.85 18.35 10.23
C LYS A 318 -1.50 17.81 8.97
N SER A 319 -0.85 17.89 7.82
CA SER A 319 -1.35 17.32 6.58
C SER A 319 -0.23 16.81 5.69
N THR A 320 -0.61 16.12 4.62
CA THR A 320 0.22 15.90 3.44
C THR A 320 -0.67 15.95 2.23
N GLU A 321 -0.13 16.49 1.14
CA GLU A 321 -0.82 16.57 -0.14
C GLU A 321 0.05 15.97 -1.24
N TRP A 322 -0.59 15.23 -2.15
CA TRP A 322 0.06 14.61 -3.29
C TRP A 322 -0.52 15.11 -4.59
N TRP A 323 0.36 15.28 -5.58
CA TRP A 323 -0.08 15.40 -6.96
C TRP A 323 -0.74 14.11 -7.43
N THR A 324 -1.78 14.30 -8.23
CA THR A 324 -2.41 13.27 -9.07
C THR A 324 -2.90 13.97 -10.34
N PHE A 325 -3.33 13.23 -11.33
CA PHE A 325 -3.85 13.84 -12.55
C PHE A 325 -5.05 13.09 -13.10
N LEU A 326 -5.87 13.82 -13.85
CA LEU A 326 -6.97 13.27 -14.65
C LEU A 326 -6.64 13.52 -16.13
N ILE A 327 -6.94 12.55 -17.00
CA ILE A 327 -6.96 12.79 -18.44
C ILE A 327 -8.38 13.20 -18.82
N ASP A 328 -8.55 14.42 -19.34
CA ASP A 328 -9.86 14.91 -19.76
C ASP A 328 -10.29 14.37 -21.14
N SER A 329 -11.50 14.71 -21.57
CA SER A 329 -12.04 14.24 -22.87
C SER A 329 -11.27 14.74 -24.10
N GLY A 330 -10.37 15.71 -23.93
CA GLY A 330 -9.49 16.22 -24.97
C GLY A 330 -8.05 15.69 -24.85
N ASP A 331 -7.84 14.62 -24.09
CA ASP A 331 -6.53 14.01 -23.81
C ASP A 331 -5.56 14.95 -23.07
N ASN A 332 -6.07 15.97 -22.38
CA ASN A 332 -5.23 16.87 -21.58
C ASN A 332 -4.99 16.29 -20.19
N ILE A 333 -3.76 16.38 -19.72
CA ILE A 333 -3.37 16.04 -18.34
C ILE A 333 -3.74 17.21 -17.43
N VAL A 334 -4.79 17.03 -16.64
CA VAL A 334 -5.32 18.03 -15.72
C VAL A 334 -4.84 17.74 -14.29
N PRO A 335 -4.24 18.72 -13.58
CA PRO A 335 -3.77 18.51 -12.22
C PRO A 335 -4.93 18.40 -11.24
N TYR A 336 -4.79 17.41 -10.36
CA TYR A 336 -5.61 17.19 -9.18
C TYR A 336 -4.67 16.96 -8.00
N SER A 337 -5.21 17.00 -6.79
CA SER A 337 -4.45 16.57 -5.62
C SER A 337 -5.28 15.72 -4.68
N ARG A 338 -4.56 14.98 -3.83
CA ARG A 338 -5.11 14.27 -2.68
C ARG A 338 -4.49 14.80 -1.41
N MET A 339 -5.31 15.21 -0.46
CA MET A 339 -4.83 15.65 0.86
C MET A 339 -5.40 14.78 1.96
N ILE A 340 -4.56 14.43 2.92
CA ILE A 340 -5.00 13.91 4.22
C ILE A 340 -4.57 14.89 5.29
N HIS A 341 -5.46 15.23 6.23
CA HIS A 341 -5.18 16.15 7.33
C HIS A 341 -5.57 15.56 8.70
N SER A 342 -5.06 16.15 9.78
CA SER A 342 -5.27 15.73 11.18
C SER A 342 -6.56 16.27 11.82
N ASP A 343 -7.13 17.31 11.22
CA ASP A 343 -7.98 18.26 11.96
C ASP A 343 -9.42 17.77 12.23
N ILE A 344 -9.92 16.69 11.60
CA ILE A 344 -11.28 16.16 11.84
C ILE A 344 -11.35 14.62 11.69
N GLU A 345 -11.70 13.89 12.75
CA GLU A 345 -12.07 12.46 12.67
C GLU A 345 -13.37 12.32 11.86
N PRO A 346 -13.49 11.32 10.96
CA PRO A 346 -12.67 10.11 10.86
C PRO A 346 -11.40 10.21 9.99
N ASN A 347 -10.93 11.43 9.67
CA ASN A 347 -9.79 11.70 8.79
C ASN A 347 -9.96 11.07 7.41
N LYS A 348 -10.93 11.61 6.68
CA LYS A 348 -11.22 11.31 5.29
C LYS A 348 -10.12 11.80 4.36
N ILE A 349 -10.27 11.50 3.07
CA ILE A 349 -9.36 11.97 2.03
C ILE A 349 -10.04 13.12 1.30
N TRP A 350 -9.31 14.21 1.07
CA TRP A 350 -9.75 15.32 0.26
C TRP A 350 -9.27 15.13 -1.18
N ARG A 351 -10.17 15.29 -2.13
CA ARG A 351 -9.85 15.42 -3.56
C ARG A 351 -10.06 16.85 -4.01
N TYR A 352 -8.98 17.54 -4.37
CA TYR A 352 -9.05 18.87 -4.97
C TYR A 352 -8.83 18.79 -6.48
N GLY A 353 -9.60 19.59 -7.21
CA GLY A 353 -9.43 19.78 -8.64
C GLY A 353 -10.74 20.04 -9.39
N PRO A 354 -10.66 20.38 -10.69
CA PRO A 354 -9.42 20.61 -11.43
C PRO A 354 -8.70 21.86 -10.90
N LEU A 355 -7.41 21.74 -10.63
CA LEU A 355 -6.59 22.91 -10.32
C LEU A 355 -6.19 23.53 -11.67
N THR A 356 -6.20 24.86 -11.79
CA THR A 356 -5.29 25.45 -12.77
C THR A 356 -3.89 25.11 -12.26
N ALA A 357 -2.99 24.57 -13.11
CA ALA A 357 -1.60 24.28 -12.75
C ALA A 357 -0.90 25.58 -12.34
N ASP A 358 -1.19 26.04 -11.13
CA ASP A 358 -0.64 27.25 -10.59
C ASP A 358 0.79 26.87 -10.15
N PRO A 359 1.82 27.47 -10.79
CA PRO A 359 3.20 27.16 -10.45
C PRO A 359 3.51 27.48 -8.99
N SER A 360 2.62 28.16 -8.27
CA SER A 360 2.74 28.45 -6.84
C SER A 360 2.71 27.23 -5.91
N TYR A 361 2.05 26.13 -6.30
CA TYR A 361 1.87 24.97 -5.42
C TYR A 361 3.02 23.96 -5.52
N GLY A 362 3.38 23.39 -4.37
CA GLY A 362 4.33 22.28 -4.29
C GLY A 362 3.78 21.15 -3.44
N PHE A 363 3.55 19.99 -4.05
CA PHE A 363 3.03 18.79 -3.38
C PHE A 363 4.01 17.63 -3.49
N ALA A 364 3.87 16.66 -2.59
CA ALA A 364 4.66 15.45 -2.65
C ALA A 364 4.25 14.59 -3.86
N VAL A 365 5.17 13.72 -4.29
CA VAL A 365 4.89 12.70 -5.29
C VAL A 365 4.95 11.33 -4.64
N ARG A 366 3.93 10.52 -4.93
CA ARG A 366 3.84 9.11 -4.53
C ARG A 366 3.79 8.28 -5.82
N CYS A 367 4.90 7.63 -6.15
CA CYS A 367 4.99 6.85 -7.37
C CYS A 367 4.26 5.51 -7.20
N ILE A 368 3.62 5.06 -8.27
CA ILE A 368 2.97 3.77 -8.41
C ILE A 368 3.62 3.01 -9.58
N LEU A 369 3.77 1.70 -9.46
CA LEU A 369 4.35 0.87 -10.50
C LEU A 369 3.38 0.83 -11.70
N ASN A 370 3.92 0.83 -12.92
CA ASN A 370 3.12 0.64 -14.12
C ASN A 370 2.46 -0.75 -14.08
N ASN A 371 1.16 -0.81 -14.34
CA ASN A 371 0.49 -2.09 -14.57
C ASN A 371 0.95 -2.65 -15.93
N GLU A 372 1.34 -3.92 -15.95
CA GLU A 372 1.67 -4.66 -17.19
C GLU A 372 0.43 -5.05 -18.01
#